data_AF-A0A149V801-F1
#
_entry.id   AF-A0A149V801-F1
#
_cell.length_a   1.000
_cell.length_b   1.000
_cell.length_c   1.000
_cell.angle_alpha   90.00
_cell.angle_beta   90.00
_cell.angle_gamma   90.00
#
_symmetry.space_group_name_H-M   'P 1'
#
loop_
_entity.id
_entity.type
_entity.pdbx_description
1 polymer ?
#
loop_
_entity_poly.entity_id
_entity_poly.type
_entity_poly.pdbx_seq_one_letter_code
_entity_poly.pdbx_strand_id
1 'polypeptide(L)'
;MIDLFYWPTPNGHKITLFLEEAGMDYTIHPVDITAGDQFRPVDIRGRASVTEWLFWQVGGLGPMAGQNHHFVQYTPEKIPYAITRYVNETNRLYGVMDRRLAQVPFLGGADYSIADMASYPWIVPWKGQQENLEEFPHLKRWLEDIGERPATIRAYEKGKALLARPAKG
;
A
#
# COMPACT_ATOMS: atom_id res chain seq x y z
N MET A 1 -12.20 10.31 -19.82
CA MET A 1 -13.11 10.36 -18.66
C MET A 1 -12.47 9.64 -17.49
N ILE A 2 -12.08 10.41 -16.47
CA ILE A 2 -11.44 9.94 -15.23
C ILE A 2 -12.50 9.81 -14.14
N ASP A 3 -12.55 8.68 -13.44
CA ASP A 3 -13.40 8.56 -12.24
C ASP A 3 -12.61 9.01 -11.01
N LEU A 4 -13.03 10.13 -10.41
CA LEU A 4 -12.42 10.72 -9.22
C LEU A 4 -13.25 10.41 -7.97
N PHE A 5 -12.76 9.53 -7.12
CA PHE A 5 -13.34 9.31 -5.80
C PHE A 5 -12.92 10.44 -4.84
N TYR A 6 -13.89 11.19 -4.32
CA TYR A 6 -13.64 12.53 -3.77
C TYR A 6 -14.40 12.80 -2.46
N TRP A 7 -13.76 13.59 -1.61
CA TRP A 7 -14.41 14.33 -0.52
C TRP A 7 -13.76 15.71 -0.39
N PRO A 8 -14.50 16.78 -0.02
CA PRO A 8 -13.97 18.13 0.14
C PRO A 8 -12.97 18.23 1.29
N THR A 9 -11.73 17.85 0.99
CA THR A 9 -10.57 17.95 1.87
C THR A 9 -9.43 18.62 1.11
N PRO A 10 -8.43 19.21 1.80
CA PRO A 10 -7.26 19.78 1.14
C PRO A 10 -6.54 18.79 0.20
N ASN A 11 -6.58 17.48 0.48
CA ASN A 11 -6.00 16.47 -0.41
C ASN A 11 -6.89 16.15 -1.62
N GLY A 12 -8.20 16.08 -1.43
CA GLY A 12 -9.16 15.94 -2.54
C GLY A 12 -9.07 17.11 -3.52
N HIS A 13 -8.93 18.34 -3.01
CA HIS A 13 -8.83 19.55 -3.83
C HIS A 13 -7.59 19.57 -4.75
N LYS A 14 -6.49 18.92 -4.37
CA LYS A 14 -5.27 18.86 -5.21
C LYS A 14 -5.57 18.22 -6.56
N ILE A 15 -6.39 17.16 -6.55
CA ILE A 15 -6.68 16.39 -7.75
C ILE A 15 -7.70 17.12 -8.63
N THR A 16 -8.73 17.72 -8.03
CA THR A 16 -9.67 18.55 -8.80
C THR A 16 -8.96 19.75 -9.44
N LEU A 17 -8.08 20.44 -8.71
CA LEU A 17 -7.29 21.55 -9.27
C LEU A 17 -6.46 21.11 -10.49
N PHE A 18 -5.76 19.98 -10.40
CA PHE A 18 -4.98 19.47 -11.53
C PHE A 18 -5.86 19.11 -12.74
N LEU A 19 -7.00 18.44 -12.51
CA LEU A 19 -7.88 17.99 -13.59
C LEU A 19 -8.53 19.16 -14.34
N GLU A 20 -8.90 20.22 -13.61
CA GLU A 20 -9.40 21.48 -14.19
C GLU A 20 -8.31 22.18 -15.01
N GLU A 21 -7.10 22.37 -14.45
CA GLU A 21 -5.97 23.01 -15.15
C GLU A 21 -5.54 22.24 -16.40
N ALA A 22 -5.63 20.91 -16.36
CA ALA A 22 -5.26 20.04 -17.47
C ALA A 22 -6.39 19.85 -18.51
N GLY A 23 -7.58 20.43 -18.28
CA GLY A 23 -8.73 20.29 -19.17
C GLY A 23 -9.18 18.84 -19.37
N MET A 24 -9.06 18.00 -18.33
CA MET A 24 -9.35 16.58 -18.43
C MET A 24 -10.78 16.27 -17.97
N ASP A 25 -11.56 15.59 -18.81
CA ASP A 25 -12.91 15.14 -18.42
C ASP A 25 -12.87 14.15 -17.25
N TYR A 26 -13.64 14.42 -16.19
CA TYR A 26 -13.77 13.56 -15.02
C TYR A 26 -15.18 13.52 -14.43
N THR A 27 -15.47 12.44 -13.71
CA THR A 27 -16.70 12.23 -12.95
C THR A 27 -16.36 12.10 -11.48
N ILE A 28 -17.03 12.87 -10.62
CA ILE A 28 -16.86 12.76 -9.16
C ILE A 28 -17.73 11.64 -8.61
N HIS A 29 -17.10 10.72 -7.87
CA HIS A 29 -17.75 9.74 -7.02
C HIS A 29 -17.55 10.15 -5.57
N PRO A 30 -18.57 10.70 -4.88
CA PRO A 30 -18.42 11.13 -3.51
C PRO A 30 -18.15 9.93 -2.59
N VAL A 31 -17.16 10.08 -1.71
CA VAL A 31 -16.84 9.11 -0.65
C VAL A 31 -16.87 9.87 0.66
N ASP A 32 -17.94 9.75 1.45
CA ASP A 32 -18.06 10.49 2.70
C ASP A 32 -17.11 9.93 3.76
N ILE A 33 -15.99 10.65 3.95
CA ILE A 33 -15.00 10.25 4.93
C ILE A 33 -15.42 10.48 6.38
N THR A 34 -16.44 11.30 6.59
CA THR A 34 -17.06 11.53 7.90
C THR A 34 -18.05 10.41 8.24
N ALA A 35 -18.74 9.88 7.23
CA ALA A 35 -19.62 8.71 7.35
C ALA A 35 -18.84 7.37 7.37
N GLY A 36 -17.65 7.32 6.76
CA GLY A 36 -16.79 6.13 6.76
C GLY A 36 -16.87 5.29 5.49
N ASP A 37 -17.32 5.86 4.37
CA ASP A 37 -17.61 5.18 3.10
C ASP A 37 -16.36 4.54 2.45
N GLN A 38 -15.17 4.97 2.83
CA GLN A 38 -13.87 4.48 2.36
C GLN A 38 -13.41 3.14 2.97
N PHE A 39 -14.30 2.18 3.23
CA PHE A 39 -13.98 0.85 3.80
C PHE A 39 -13.57 0.86 5.29
N ARG A 40 -14.49 1.21 6.18
CA ARG A 40 -14.25 1.21 7.63
C ARG A 40 -15.36 0.50 8.44
N PRO A 41 -15.00 -0.12 9.58
CA PRO A 41 -15.98 -0.47 10.61
C PRO A 41 -16.71 0.80 11.10
N VAL A 42 -18.01 0.69 11.37
CA VAL A 42 -18.86 1.80 11.82
C VAL A 42 -18.53 2.28 13.24
N ASP A 43 -17.87 1.46 14.06
CA ASP A 43 -17.49 1.81 15.42
C ASP A 43 -16.14 2.56 15.50
N ILE A 44 -16.01 3.41 16.53
CA ILE A 44 -14.84 4.27 16.72
C ILE A 44 -13.52 3.50 16.89
N ARG A 45 -13.55 2.27 17.43
CA ARG A 45 -12.34 1.47 17.68
C ARG A 45 -11.83 0.88 16.37
N GLY A 46 -12.72 0.39 15.51
CA GLY A 46 -12.36 -0.04 14.16
C GLY A 46 -11.80 1.10 13.31
N ARG A 47 -12.38 2.31 13.41
CA ARG A 47 -11.86 3.51 12.72
C ARG A 47 -10.45 3.91 13.18
N ALA A 48 -10.20 3.88 14.49
CA ALA A 48 -8.88 4.16 15.05
C ALA A 48 -7.84 3.14 14.56
N SER A 49 -8.18 1.84 14.63
CA SER A 49 -7.31 0.74 14.18
C SER A 49 -6.93 0.86 12.69
N VAL A 50 -7.90 1.08 11.78
CA VAL A 50 -7.59 1.26 10.34
C VAL A 50 -6.68 2.47 10.12
N THR A 51 -6.91 3.56 10.84
CA THR A 51 -6.11 4.79 10.72
C THR A 51 -4.69 4.59 11.22
N GLU A 52 -4.54 3.94 12.39
CA GLU A 52 -3.25 3.58 12.96
C GLU A 52 -2.39 2.80 11.96
N TRP A 53 -2.95 1.73 11.37
CA TRP A 53 -2.21 0.89 10.42
C TRP A 53 -1.93 1.60 9.08
N LEU A 54 -2.83 2.46 8.63
CA LEU A 54 -2.57 3.32 7.46
C LEU A 54 -1.38 4.26 7.72
N PHE A 55 -1.35 4.97 8.85
CA PHE A 55 -0.24 5.86 9.17
C PHE A 55 1.05 5.11 9.48
N TRP A 56 0.97 3.94 10.11
CA TRP A 56 2.12 3.04 10.28
C TRP A 56 2.72 2.65 8.92
N GLN A 57 1.90 2.34 7.93
CA GLN A 57 2.38 2.06 6.58
C GLN A 57 3.05 3.30 5.96
N VAL A 58 2.42 4.46 6.06
CA VAL A 58 2.92 5.73 5.48
C VAL A 58 4.24 6.17 6.11
N GLY A 59 4.40 6.02 7.42
CA GLY A 59 5.59 6.47 8.15
C GLY A 59 6.69 5.42 8.31
N GLY A 60 6.35 4.13 8.21
CA GLY A 60 7.27 3.01 8.44
C GLY A 60 7.47 2.16 7.20
N LEU A 61 6.50 1.31 6.88
CA LEU A 61 6.62 0.31 5.80
C LEU A 61 7.06 0.91 4.47
N GLY A 62 6.33 1.92 3.98
CA GLY A 62 6.60 2.52 2.67
C GLY A 62 8.00 3.13 2.56
N PRO A 63 8.37 4.11 3.40
CA PRO A 63 9.70 4.74 3.35
C PRO A 63 10.83 3.73 3.52
N MET A 64 10.74 2.81 4.50
CA MET A 64 11.84 1.89 4.79
C MET A 64 12.01 0.82 3.70
N ALA A 65 10.92 0.27 3.17
CA ALA A 65 10.97 -0.63 2.02
C ALA A 65 11.46 0.09 0.76
N GLY A 66 11.12 1.37 0.58
CA GLY A 66 11.66 2.21 -0.49
C GLY A 66 13.18 2.38 -0.39
N GLN A 67 13.70 2.65 0.81
CA GLN A 67 15.15 2.72 1.03
C GLN A 67 15.84 1.37 0.83
N ASN A 68 15.24 0.28 1.33
CA ASN A 68 15.72 -1.09 1.06
C ASN A 68 15.88 -1.29 -0.45
N HIS A 69 14.81 -1.06 -1.21
CA HIS A 69 14.82 -1.26 -2.65
C HIS A 69 15.86 -0.38 -3.36
N HIS A 70 16.02 0.88 -2.93
CA HIS A 70 17.06 1.77 -3.47
C HIS A 70 18.48 1.22 -3.25
N PHE A 71 18.85 0.89 -2.01
CA PHE A 71 20.20 0.44 -1.68
C PHE A 71 20.50 -1.00 -2.13
N VAL A 72 19.47 -1.85 -2.21
CA VAL A 72 19.63 -3.23 -2.69
C VAL A 72 19.72 -3.28 -4.21
N GLN A 73 18.83 -2.58 -4.93
CA GLN A 73 18.65 -2.79 -6.38
C GLN A 73 19.18 -1.65 -7.24
N TYR A 74 19.02 -0.39 -6.84
CA TYR A 74 19.21 0.74 -7.75
C TYR A 74 20.53 1.51 -7.58
N THR A 75 21.12 1.52 -6.38
CA THR A 75 22.38 2.24 -6.18
C THR A 75 23.50 1.66 -7.07
N PRO A 76 24.27 2.51 -7.79
CA PRO A 76 25.36 2.06 -8.65
C PRO A 76 26.50 1.45 -7.84
N GLU A 77 26.74 1.97 -6.63
CA GLU A 77 27.73 1.46 -5.69
C GLU A 77 27.05 0.80 -4.50
N LYS A 78 27.53 -0.39 -4.10
CA LYS A 78 27.00 -1.10 -2.95
C LYS A 78 27.54 -0.49 -1.67
N ILE A 79 26.63 -0.13 -0.77
CA ILE A 79 26.94 0.42 0.55
C ILE A 79 26.48 -0.60 1.60
N PRO A 80 27.35 -1.53 2.06
CA PRO A 80 26.93 -2.67 2.89
C PRO A 80 26.16 -2.26 4.14
N TYR A 81 26.62 -1.22 4.84
CA TYR A 81 25.93 -0.69 6.03
C TYR A 81 24.48 -0.26 5.74
N ALA A 82 24.25 0.47 4.65
CA ALA A 82 22.92 0.94 4.29
C ALA A 82 22.02 -0.23 3.88
N ILE A 83 22.55 -1.18 3.10
CA ILE A 83 21.84 -2.40 2.71
C ILE A 83 21.40 -3.16 3.96
N THR A 84 22.33 -3.51 4.85
CA THR A 84 22.01 -4.24 6.09
C THR A 84 21.00 -3.49 6.95
N ARG A 85 21.14 -2.17 7.08
CA ARG A 85 20.21 -1.35 7.87
C ARG A 85 18.77 -1.45 7.36
N TYR A 86 18.56 -1.27 6.05
CA TYR A 86 17.20 -1.21 5.51
C TYR A 86 16.61 -2.59 5.21
N VAL A 87 17.42 -3.62 4.95
CA VAL A 87 16.95 -5.02 4.97
C VAL A 87 16.47 -5.39 6.36
N ASN A 88 17.27 -5.15 7.40
CA ASN A 88 16.85 -5.48 8.77
C ASN A 88 15.64 -4.69 9.24
N GLU A 89 15.50 -3.42 8.84
CA GLU A 89 14.31 -2.63 9.19
C GLU A 89 13.06 -3.11 8.44
N THR A 90 13.15 -3.48 7.17
CA THR A 90 12.04 -4.12 6.44
C THR A 90 11.63 -5.44 7.11
N ASN A 91 12.60 -6.30 7.44
CA ASN A 91 12.37 -7.54 8.17
C ASN A 91 11.66 -7.32 9.52
N ARG A 92 12.10 -6.31 10.29
CA ARG A 92 11.46 -5.92 11.56
C ARG A 92 10.01 -5.48 11.35
N LEU A 93 9.73 -4.71 10.29
CA LEU A 93 8.38 -4.25 9.93
C LEU A 93 7.49 -5.42 9.49
N TYR A 94 8.03 -6.39 8.76
CA TYR A 94 7.34 -7.65 8.44
C TYR A 94 6.94 -8.39 9.73
N GLY A 95 7.85 -8.51 10.70
CA GLY A 95 7.54 -9.09 12.01
C GLY A 95 6.52 -8.30 12.84
N VAL A 96 6.35 -6.99 12.60
CA VAL A 96 5.25 -6.22 13.20
C VAL A 96 3.91 -6.58 12.53
N MET A 97 3.87 -6.66 11.19
CA MET A 97 2.67 -7.06 10.47
C MET A 97 2.26 -8.49 10.80
N ASP A 98 3.20 -9.43 10.82
CA ASP A 98 2.92 -10.84 11.10
C ASP A 98 2.27 -11.04 12.48
N ARG A 99 2.81 -10.39 13.52
CA ARG A 99 2.22 -10.41 14.88
C ARG A 99 0.82 -9.81 14.95
N ARG A 100 0.54 -8.80 14.12
CA ARG A 100 -0.82 -8.24 14.01
C ARG A 100 -1.75 -9.22 13.31
N LEU A 101 -1.31 -9.77 12.19
CA LEU A 101 -2.09 -10.67 11.33
C LEU A 101 -2.29 -12.07 11.93
N ALA A 102 -1.53 -12.40 12.98
CA ALA A 102 -1.79 -13.54 13.85
C ALA A 102 -3.11 -13.40 14.64
N GLN A 103 -3.52 -12.17 14.95
CA GLN A 103 -4.66 -11.87 15.81
C GLN A 103 -5.93 -11.51 15.05
N VAL A 104 -5.76 -10.94 13.85
CA VAL A 104 -6.85 -10.45 13.01
C VAL A 104 -6.57 -10.77 11.54
N PRO A 105 -7.62 -11.02 10.72
CA PRO A 105 -7.41 -11.41 9.32
C PRO A 105 -6.81 -10.29 8.46
N PHE A 106 -7.05 -9.02 8.81
CA PHE A 106 -6.56 -7.83 8.12
C PHE A 106 -5.96 -6.83 9.11
N LEU A 107 -5.09 -5.92 8.63
CA LEU A 107 -4.35 -5.00 9.50
C LEU A 107 -5.31 -4.13 10.34
N GLY A 108 -6.37 -3.64 9.70
CA GLY A 108 -7.40 -2.83 10.34
C GLY A 108 -8.29 -3.57 11.32
N GLY A 109 -8.38 -4.91 11.24
CA GLY A 109 -9.26 -5.73 12.06
C GLY A 109 -9.89 -6.89 11.31
N ALA A 110 -11.19 -7.13 11.54
CA ALA A 110 -11.92 -8.25 10.94
C ALA A 110 -12.15 -8.08 9.42
N ASP A 111 -12.23 -6.83 8.94
CA ASP A 111 -12.59 -6.51 7.56
C ASP A 111 -11.41 -5.93 6.77
N TYR A 112 -11.38 -6.24 5.47
CA TYR A 112 -10.42 -5.68 4.52
C TYR A 112 -10.60 -4.17 4.38
N SER A 113 -9.50 -3.41 4.46
CA SER A 113 -9.56 -1.95 4.55
C SER A 113 -8.49 -1.25 3.71
N ILE A 114 -8.53 0.09 3.70
CA ILE A 114 -7.49 0.91 3.05
C ILE A 114 -6.09 0.73 3.63
N ALA A 115 -5.97 0.30 4.89
CA ALA A 115 -4.66 0.00 5.48
C ALA A 115 -4.00 -1.20 4.77
N ASP A 116 -4.81 -2.21 4.43
CA ASP A 116 -4.36 -3.38 3.69
C ASP A 116 -4.03 -3.02 2.24
N MET A 117 -4.90 -2.25 1.58
CA MET A 117 -4.68 -1.76 0.22
C MET A 117 -3.40 -0.93 0.10
N ALA A 118 -3.11 -0.08 1.08
CA ALA A 118 -1.91 0.74 1.09
C ALA A 118 -0.63 -0.07 1.38
N SER A 119 -0.73 -1.13 2.19
CA SER A 119 0.41 -1.95 2.58
C SER A 119 0.75 -3.03 1.56
N TYR A 120 -0.25 -3.63 0.92
CA TYR A 120 -0.08 -4.80 0.04
C TYR A 120 0.97 -4.60 -1.07
N PRO A 121 0.96 -3.50 -1.84
CA PRO A 121 1.93 -3.30 -2.90
C PRO A 121 3.39 -3.24 -2.41
N TRP A 122 3.62 -2.84 -1.15
CA TRP A 122 4.95 -2.79 -0.54
C TRP A 122 5.47 -4.17 -0.13
N ILE A 123 4.58 -5.16 0.06
CA ILE A 123 4.96 -6.53 0.43
C ILE A 123 5.19 -7.41 -0.81
N VAL A 124 4.48 -7.15 -1.91
CA VAL A 124 4.60 -7.93 -3.15
C VAL A 124 6.05 -8.13 -3.63
N PRO A 125 6.96 -7.12 -3.64
CA PRO A 125 8.33 -7.30 -4.08
C PRO A 125 9.28 -7.85 -2.99
N TRP A 126 8.78 -8.60 -2.00
CA TRP A 126 9.56 -9.15 -0.87
C TRP A 126 10.87 -9.87 -1.28
N LYS A 127 10.88 -10.61 -2.40
CA LYS A 127 12.09 -11.27 -2.91
C LYS A 127 13.18 -10.25 -3.26
N GLY A 128 12.79 -9.14 -3.88
CA GLY A 128 13.71 -8.04 -4.23
C GLY A 128 14.15 -7.23 -3.00
N GLN A 129 13.42 -7.34 -1.91
CA GLN A 129 13.77 -6.73 -0.61
C GLN A 129 14.68 -7.63 0.24
N GLN A 130 15.05 -8.82 -0.27
CA GLN A 130 15.83 -9.85 0.42
C GLN A 130 15.16 -10.42 1.68
N GLU A 131 13.83 -10.43 1.71
CA GLU A 131 13.07 -11.00 2.82
C GLU A 131 12.76 -12.48 2.60
N ASN A 132 12.43 -13.18 3.69
CA ASN A 132 11.98 -14.57 3.66
C ASN A 132 10.56 -14.68 4.25
N LEU A 133 9.54 -14.84 3.40
CA LEU A 133 8.15 -14.93 3.87
C LEU A 133 7.82 -16.19 4.67
N GLU A 134 8.64 -17.24 4.60
CA GLU A 134 8.41 -18.44 5.43
C GLU A 134 8.62 -18.16 6.92
N GLU A 135 9.33 -17.08 7.28
CA GLU A 135 9.48 -16.61 8.67
C GLU A 135 8.24 -15.84 9.17
N PHE A 136 7.32 -15.49 8.27
CA PHE A 136 6.15 -14.64 8.54
C PHE A 136 4.87 -15.29 8.01
N PRO A 137 4.41 -16.42 8.61
CA PRO A 137 3.32 -17.22 8.05
C PRO A 137 1.98 -16.48 7.97
N HIS A 138 1.70 -15.55 8.88
CA HIS A 138 0.45 -14.78 8.88
C HIS A 138 0.49 -13.64 7.87
N LEU A 139 1.64 -13.02 7.68
CA LEU A 139 1.88 -12.08 6.59
C LEU A 139 1.79 -12.77 5.23
N LYS A 140 2.37 -13.97 5.10
CA LYS A 140 2.30 -14.79 3.88
C LYS A 140 0.85 -15.12 3.53
N ARG A 141 0.06 -15.64 4.48
CA ARG A 141 -1.39 -15.86 4.30
C ARG A 141 -2.08 -14.59 3.81
N TRP A 142 -1.89 -13.48 4.49
CA TRP A 142 -2.52 -12.20 4.14
C TRP A 142 -2.14 -11.72 2.72
N LEU A 143 -0.87 -11.92 2.31
CA LEU A 143 -0.39 -11.59 0.98
C LEU A 143 -1.07 -12.45 -0.08
N GLU A 144 -1.18 -13.76 0.17
CA GLU A 144 -1.85 -14.71 -0.72
C GLU A 144 -3.35 -14.39 -0.84
N ASP A 145 -4.04 -14.22 0.30
CA ASP A 145 -5.46 -13.90 0.37
C ASP A 145 -5.80 -12.62 -0.42
N ILE A 146 -4.98 -11.55 -0.31
CA ILE A 146 -5.20 -10.31 -1.06
C ILE A 146 -4.85 -10.48 -2.54
N GLY A 147 -3.83 -11.26 -2.86
CA GLY A 147 -3.40 -11.56 -4.23
C GLY A 147 -4.47 -12.30 -5.03
N GLU A 148 -5.27 -13.14 -4.39
CA GLU A 148 -6.36 -13.89 -5.01
C GLU A 148 -7.63 -13.06 -5.25
N ARG A 149 -7.73 -11.86 -4.66
CA ARG A 149 -8.93 -11.02 -4.83
C ARG A 149 -9.09 -10.59 -6.30
N PRO A 150 -10.28 -10.75 -6.91
CA PRO A 150 -10.50 -10.36 -8.30
C PRO A 150 -10.15 -8.90 -8.63
N ALA A 151 -10.34 -7.99 -7.67
CA ALA A 151 -9.98 -6.58 -7.84
C ALA A 151 -8.45 -6.37 -7.89
N THR A 152 -7.69 -7.10 -7.06
CA THR A 152 -6.22 -7.07 -7.05
C THR A 152 -5.67 -7.60 -8.36
N ILE A 153 -6.18 -8.74 -8.83
CA ILE A 153 -5.77 -9.34 -10.12
C ILE A 153 -5.98 -8.34 -11.26
N ARG A 154 -7.19 -7.78 -11.40
CA ARG A 154 -7.49 -6.76 -12.43
C ARG A 154 -6.61 -5.52 -12.32
N ALA A 155 -6.27 -5.07 -11.11
CA ALA A 155 -5.40 -3.92 -10.91
C ALA A 155 -3.96 -4.18 -11.41
N TYR A 156 -3.40 -5.35 -11.09
CA TYR A 156 -2.05 -5.73 -11.53
C TYR A 156 -1.98 -6.01 -13.04
N GLU A 157 -3.03 -6.59 -13.64
CA GLU A 157 -3.14 -6.76 -15.10
C GLU A 157 -3.08 -5.41 -15.84
N LYS A 158 -3.81 -4.39 -15.34
CA LYS A 158 -3.74 -3.03 -15.89
C LYS A 158 -2.32 -2.45 -15.82
N GLY A 159 -1.59 -2.70 -14.73
CA GLY A 159 -0.19 -2.27 -14.57
C GLY A 159 0.76 -2.95 -15.56
N LYS A 160 0.63 -4.27 -15.77
CA LYS A 160 1.44 -5.04 -16.74
C LYS A 160 1.29 -4.49 -18.16
N ALA A 161 0.08 -4.13 -18.56
CA ALA A 161 -0.19 -3.54 -19.88
C ALA A 161 0.58 -2.22 -20.13
N LEU A 162 0.89 -1.47 -19.07
CA LEU A 162 1.66 -0.22 -19.16
C LEU A 162 3.16 -0.46 -19.26
N LEU A 163 3.69 -1.45 -18.53
CA LEU A 163 5.12 -1.83 -18.57
C LEU A 163 5.54 -2.41 -19.93
N ALA A 164 4.61 -2.97 -20.70
CA ALA A 164 4.84 -3.48 -22.04
C ALA A 164 4.94 -2.38 -23.12
N ARG A 165 4.70 -1.10 -22.76
CA ARG A 165 4.83 0.01 -23.71
C ARG A 165 6.31 0.36 -23.88
N PRO A 166 6.80 0.58 -25.11
CA PRO A 166 8.17 1.04 -25.31
C PRO A 166 8.39 2.35 -24.55
N ALA A 167 9.53 2.46 -23.88
CA ALA A 167 9.93 3.69 -23.22
C ALA A 167 9.87 4.83 -24.24
N LYS A 168 9.21 5.93 -23.90
CA LYS A 168 9.34 7.16 -24.69
C LYS A 168 10.78 7.63 -24.47
N GLY A 169 11.59 7.52 -25.53
CA GLY A 169 12.92 8.10 -25.60
C GLY A 169 12.89 9.62 -25.60
#